data_AF-A0A6S6S259-F1
#
_entry.id   AF-A0A6S6S259-F1
#
_cell.length_a   1.000
_cell.length_b   1.000
_cell.length_c   1.000
_cell.angle_alpha   90.00
_cell.angle_beta   90.00
_cell.angle_gamma   90.00
#
_symmetry.space_group_name_H-M   'P 1'
#
loop_
_entity.id
_entity.type
_entity.pdbx_description
1 polymer ?
#
loop_
_entity_poly.entity_id
_entity_poly.type
_entity_poly.pdbx_seq_one_letter_code
_entity_poly.pdbx_strand_id
1 'polypeptide(L)'
;MERAQTQKETSFFPIEQLLNERKQQQQKSTISLPYQQILLTRLCIHVQGKLLENRNNMLKKQVINETLFMALIILDTQTTHSIQPSELSDALGSSRTNATRIADELENRKWIERKESHNDRRCLYLHLTEEGSNFLKKYYRKIDEKVIS
;
A
#
# COMPACT_ATOMS: atom_id res chain seq x y z
N MET A 1 -8.80 42.63 19.68
CA MET A 1 -7.87 41.50 19.89
C MET A 1 -8.36 40.35 19.04
N GLU A 2 -7.94 40.34 17.78
CA GLU A 2 -8.41 39.39 16.78
C GLU A 2 -7.47 38.19 16.79
N ARG A 3 -8.00 37.02 17.14
CA ARG A 3 -7.25 35.77 17.12
C ARG A 3 -7.04 35.38 15.66
N ALA A 4 -5.85 35.64 15.14
CA ALA A 4 -5.39 35.06 13.89
C ALA A 4 -5.50 33.54 14.00
N GLN A 5 -6.49 32.98 13.31
CA GLN A 5 -6.53 31.56 13.01
C GLN A 5 -5.23 31.23 12.29
N THR A 6 -4.38 30.43 12.93
CA THR A 6 -3.25 29.77 12.29
C THR A 6 -3.84 28.88 11.21
N GLN A 7 -3.97 29.46 10.01
CA GLN A 7 -4.21 28.74 8.78
C GLN A 7 -3.13 27.67 8.76
N LYS A 8 -3.51 26.40 8.90
CA LYS A 8 -2.59 25.27 8.77
C LYS A 8 -1.85 25.51 7.46
N GLU A 9 -0.61 26.00 7.54
CA GLU A 9 0.23 26.15 6.36
C GLU A 9 0.22 24.78 5.71
N THR A 10 -0.40 24.72 4.53
CA THR A 10 -0.43 23.45 3.83
C THR A 10 1.03 23.08 3.65
N SER A 11 1.37 21.82 3.88
CA SER A 11 2.74 21.30 3.76
C SER A 11 3.39 21.53 2.39
N PHE A 12 2.67 22.15 1.44
CA PHE A 12 3.06 22.55 0.10
C PHE A 12 3.65 23.97 0.04
N PHE A 13 3.23 24.87 0.93
CA PHE A 13 3.54 26.31 0.89
C PHE A 13 5.05 26.64 0.88
N PRO A 14 5.92 25.98 1.69
CA PRO A 14 7.34 26.34 1.72
C PRO A 14 8.10 26.03 0.42
N ILE A 15 7.69 25.00 -0.32
CA ILE A 15 8.37 24.62 -1.57
C ILE A 15 7.83 25.41 -2.76
N GLU A 16 6.54 25.72 -2.79
CA GLU A 16 6.00 26.65 -3.78
C GLU A 16 6.69 28.01 -3.68
N GLN A 17 6.93 28.49 -2.45
CA GLN A 17 7.64 29.74 -2.22
C GLN A 17 9.11 29.67 -2.69
N LEU A 18 9.85 28.62 -2.31
CA LEU A 18 11.24 28.40 -2.76
C LEU A 18 11.38 28.27 -4.29
N LEU A 19 10.45 27.58 -4.94
CA LEU A 19 10.45 27.42 -6.40
C LEU A 19 10.08 28.72 -7.12
N ASN A 20 9.16 29.51 -6.56
CA ASN A 20 8.83 30.84 -7.07
C ASN A 20 9.99 31.83 -6.90
N GLU A 21 10.65 31.83 -5.74
CA GLU A 21 11.86 32.63 -5.49
C GLU A 21 12.99 32.25 -6.46
N ARG A 22 13.19 30.95 -6.71
CA ARG A 22 14.23 30.48 -7.65
C ARG A 22 13.89 30.79 -9.11
N LYS A 23 12.61 30.78 -9.49
CA LYS A 23 12.12 31.26 -10.80
C LYS A 23 12.32 32.76 -10.98
N GLN A 24 12.18 33.56 -9.91
CA GLN A 24 12.49 34.99 -9.93
C GLN A 24 14.00 35.25 -10.01
N GLN A 25 14.82 34.41 -9.37
CA GLN A 25 16.30 34.47 -9.44
C GLN A 25 16.88 33.99 -10.79
N GLN A 26 16.08 33.37 -11.65
CA GLN A 26 16.51 32.83 -12.95
C GLN A 26 16.83 33.86 -14.04
N GLN A 27 16.76 35.17 -13.76
CA GLN A 27 17.20 36.20 -14.72
C GLN A 27 18.71 36.18 -15.06
N LYS A 28 19.52 35.28 -14.46
CA LYS A 28 20.98 35.19 -14.66
C LYS A 28 21.54 33.80 -14.99
N SER A 29 20.72 32.79 -15.29
CA SER A 29 21.21 31.43 -15.58
C SER A 29 20.62 30.84 -16.87
N THR A 30 21.47 30.23 -17.68
CA THR A 30 21.18 29.65 -19.01
C THR A 30 20.40 28.33 -18.95
N ILE A 31 20.09 27.81 -17.76
CA ILE A 31 19.44 26.50 -17.57
C ILE A 31 17.98 26.70 -17.17
N SER A 32 17.07 26.28 -18.05
CA SER A 32 15.62 26.24 -17.78
C SER A 32 15.32 25.24 -16.66
N LEU A 33 14.58 25.69 -15.63
CA LEU A 33 14.20 24.84 -14.51
C LEU A 33 12.86 24.19 -14.84
N PRO A 34 12.73 22.86 -14.75
CA PRO A 34 11.46 22.19 -14.99
C PRO A 34 10.52 22.30 -13.79
N TYR A 35 10.05 23.53 -13.52
CA TYR A 35 9.21 23.87 -12.36
C TYR A 35 8.03 22.92 -12.17
N GLN A 36 7.30 22.63 -13.25
CA GLN A 36 6.11 21.76 -13.20
C GLN A 36 6.46 20.32 -12.80
N GLN A 37 7.61 19.80 -13.23
CA GLN A 37 8.02 18.43 -12.95
C GLN A 37 8.42 18.28 -11.48
N ILE A 38 9.14 19.27 -10.94
CA ILE A 38 9.53 19.32 -9.53
C ILE A 38 8.28 19.44 -8.64
N LEU A 39 7.35 20.34 -9.00
CA LEU A 39 6.10 20.52 -8.28
C LEU A 39 5.27 19.23 -8.29
N LEU A 40 5.08 18.60 -9.45
CA LEU A 40 4.35 17.33 -9.58
C LEU A 40 4.98 16.22 -8.74
N THR A 41 6.31 16.06 -8.81
CA THR A 41 7.03 15.05 -8.03
C THR A 41 6.78 15.23 -6.54
N ARG A 42 6.82 16.48 -6.07
CA ARG A 42 6.59 16.80 -4.67
C ARG A 42 5.15 16.56 -4.26
N LEU A 43 4.18 16.96 -5.08
CA LEU A 43 2.76 16.66 -4.84
C LEU A 43 2.54 15.16 -4.73
N CYS A 44 3.11 14.36 -5.62
CA CYS A 44 3.05 12.91 -5.58
C CYS A 44 3.61 12.35 -4.27
N ILE A 45 4.84 12.72 -3.88
CA ILE A 45 5.47 12.25 -2.64
C ILE A 45 4.62 12.62 -1.41
N HIS A 46 4.08 13.84 -1.38
CA HIS A 46 3.31 14.31 -0.24
C HIS A 46 1.96 13.59 -0.10
N VAL A 47 1.22 13.47 -1.21
CA VAL A 47 -0.06 12.75 -1.24
C VAL A 47 0.18 11.28 -0.93
N GLN A 48 1.24 10.68 -1.47
CA GLN A 48 1.63 9.30 -1.20
C GLN A 48 1.87 9.05 0.29
N GLY A 49 2.55 9.96 1.00
CA GLY A 49 2.76 9.82 2.45
C GLY A 49 1.44 9.77 3.24
N LYS A 50 0.50 10.68 2.94
CA LYS A 50 -0.82 10.69 3.59
C LYS A 50 -1.67 9.47 3.23
N LEU A 51 -1.65 9.06 1.98
CA LEU A 51 -2.36 7.84 1.54
C LEU A 51 -1.79 6.60 2.23
N LEU A 52 -0.46 6.48 2.32
CA LEU A 52 0.21 5.39 2.99
C LEU A 52 -0.13 5.35 4.49
N GLU A 53 -0.10 6.50 5.16
CA GLU A 53 -0.44 6.61 6.58
C GLU A 53 -1.92 6.27 6.84
N ASN A 54 -2.84 6.77 6.01
CA ASN A 54 -4.25 6.44 6.09
C ASN A 54 -4.51 4.94 5.87
N ARG A 55 -3.85 4.34 4.86
CA ARG A 55 -3.94 2.90 4.59
C ARG A 55 -3.40 2.08 5.75
N ASN A 56 -2.22 2.42 6.25
CA ASN A 56 -1.61 1.75 7.40
C ASN A 56 -2.47 1.86 8.66
N ASN A 57 -3.06 3.03 8.93
CA ASN A 57 -3.96 3.22 10.06
C ASN A 57 -5.25 2.41 9.92
N MET A 58 -5.79 2.30 8.70
CA MET A 58 -6.97 1.46 8.44
C MET A 58 -6.66 -0.02 8.64
N LEU A 59 -5.52 -0.50 8.15
CA LEU A 59 -5.09 -1.89 8.27
C LEU A 59 -4.73 -2.25 9.72
N LYS A 60 -4.02 -1.36 10.44
CA LYS A 60 -3.72 -1.53 11.88
C LYS A 60 -5.00 -1.66 12.72
N LYS A 61 -6.06 -0.90 12.40
CA LYS A 61 -7.37 -1.05 13.06
C LYS A 61 -8.01 -2.43 12.83
N GLN A 62 -7.58 -3.17 11.81
CA GLN A 62 -8.02 -4.54 11.53
C GLN A 62 -6.93 -5.57 11.92
N VAL A 63 -5.90 -5.17 12.67
CA VAL A 63 -4.80 -6.01 13.16
C VAL A 63 -4.00 -6.69 12.03
N ILE A 64 -4.04 -6.14 10.81
CA ILE A 64 -3.31 -6.65 9.64
C ILE A 64 -2.28 -5.62 9.17
N ASN A 65 -1.15 -6.06 8.62
CA ASN A 65 -0.21 -5.18 7.92
C ASN A 65 -0.45 -5.22 6.40
N GLU A 66 0.12 -4.25 5.67
CA GLU A 66 -0.08 -4.12 4.22
C GLU A 66 0.36 -5.36 3.44
N THR A 67 1.46 -5.99 3.84
CA THR A 67 2.01 -7.14 3.11
C THR A 67 1.14 -8.38 3.24
N LEU A 68 0.63 -8.67 4.44
CA LEU A 68 -0.34 -9.75 4.65
C LEU A 68 -1.63 -9.50 3.88
N PHE A 69 -2.09 -8.25 3.87
CA PHE A 69 -3.28 -7.87 3.13
C PHE A 69 -3.09 -8.10 1.62
N MET A 70 -1.97 -7.61 1.05
CA MET A 70 -1.64 -7.84 -0.36
C MET A 70 -1.55 -9.33 -0.70
N ALA A 71 -0.97 -10.13 0.18
CA ALA A 71 -0.91 -11.58 0.00
C ALA A 71 -2.31 -12.19 -0.10
N LEU A 72 -3.25 -11.83 0.79
CA LEU A 72 -4.63 -12.32 0.72
C LEU A 72 -5.34 -11.90 -0.58
N ILE A 73 -5.14 -10.66 -1.03
CA ILE A 73 -5.70 -10.18 -2.30
C ILE A 73 -5.16 -11.01 -3.46
N ILE A 74 -3.85 -11.27 -3.49
CA ILE A 74 -3.24 -12.12 -4.52
C ILE A 74 -3.91 -13.50 -4.54
N LEU A 75 -4.07 -14.14 -3.38
CA LEU A 75 -4.75 -15.44 -3.30
C LEU A 75 -6.21 -15.37 -3.77
N ASP A 76 -6.96 -14.35 -3.37
CA ASP A 76 -8.38 -14.15 -3.74
C ASP A 76 -8.56 -13.91 -5.26
N THR A 77 -7.55 -13.33 -5.92
CA THR A 77 -7.59 -13.12 -7.38
C THR A 77 -7.22 -14.34 -8.21
N GLN A 78 -6.61 -15.37 -7.62
CA GLN A 78 -6.29 -16.62 -8.33
C GLN A 78 -7.57 -17.41 -8.59
N THR A 79 -7.72 -17.96 -9.80
CA THR A 79 -8.90 -18.77 -10.17
C THR A 79 -9.07 -19.98 -9.25
N THR A 80 -7.98 -20.59 -8.81
CA THR A 80 -7.96 -21.73 -7.87
C THR A 80 -7.94 -21.31 -6.40
N HIS A 81 -7.95 -20.00 -6.10
CA HIS A 81 -7.74 -19.43 -4.77
C HIS A 81 -6.49 -20.00 -4.07
N SER A 82 -5.46 -20.33 -4.85
CA SER A 82 -4.26 -20.97 -4.37
C SER A 82 -3.01 -20.48 -5.07
N ILE A 83 -1.87 -20.47 -4.38
CA ILE A 83 -0.59 -20.04 -4.92
C ILE A 83 0.57 -20.80 -4.29
N GLN A 84 1.66 -21.00 -5.04
CA GLN A 84 2.89 -21.52 -4.44
C GLN A 84 3.63 -20.43 -3.64
N PRO A 85 4.38 -20.78 -2.57
CA PRO A 85 5.19 -19.81 -1.84
C PRO A 85 6.20 -19.04 -2.70
N SER A 86 6.76 -19.68 -3.74
CA SER A 86 7.65 -19.03 -4.72
C SER A 86 6.92 -17.95 -5.51
N GLU A 87 5.75 -18.29 -6.07
CA GLU A 87 4.93 -17.35 -6.83
C GLU A 87 4.42 -16.20 -5.96
N LEU A 88 4.10 -16.47 -4.68
CA LEU A 88 3.77 -15.43 -3.72
C LEU A 88 4.95 -14.49 -3.47
N SER A 89 6.17 -15.04 -3.40
CA SER A 89 7.41 -14.25 -3.28
C SER A 89 7.57 -13.29 -4.45
N ASP A 90 7.39 -13.80 -5.67
CA ASP A 90 7.52 -13.05 -6.92
C ASP A 90 6.45 -11.96 -7.03
N ALA A 91 5.19 -12.30 -6.74
CA ALA A 91 4.07 -11.36 -6.79
C ALA A 91 4.19 -10.23 -5.76
N LEU A 92 4.76 -10.51 -4.59
CA LEU A 92 5.01 -9.50 -3.55
C LEU A 92 6.32 -8.73 -3.75
N GLY A 93 7.15 -9.11 -4.73
CA GLY A 93 8.49 -8.54 -4.91
C GLY A 93 9.38 -8.71 -3.68
N SER A 94 9.20 -9.81 -2.93
CA SER A 94 9.87 -10.05 -1.65
C SER A 94 10.77 -11.29 -1.69
N SER A 95 11.64 -11.46 -0.69
CA SER A 95 12.50 -12.64 -0.62
C SER A 95 11.70 -13.88 -0.22
N ARG A 96 12.17 -15.07 -0.65
CA ARG A 96 11.54 -16.37 -0.31
C ARG A 96 11.35 -16.54 1.19
N THR A 97 12.34 -16.14 1.99
CA THR A 97 12.26 -16.18 3.47
C THR A 97 11.12 -15.31 4.00
N ASN A 98 10.92 -14.12 3.42
CA ASN A 98 9.82 -13.25 3.82
C ASN A 98 8.46 -13.82 3.39
N ALA A 99 8.37 -14.43 2.21
CA ALA A 99 7.16 -15.11 1.74
C ALA A 99 6.74 -16.26 2.66
N THR A 100 7.70 -17.08 3.14
CA THR A 100 7.43 -18.13 4.14
C THR A 100 6.86 -17.54 5.43
N ARG A 101 7.50 -16.48 5.97
CA ARG A 101 7.03 -15.81 7.19
C ARG A 101 5.62 -15.23 7.03
N ILE A 102 5.32 -14.67 5.87
CA ILE A 102 3.98 -14.16 5.52
C ILE A 102 2.98 -15.32 5.51
N ALA A 103 3.30 -16.43 4.84
CA ALA A 103 2.45 -17.60 4.80
C ALA A 103 2.21 -18.19 6.21
N ASP A 104 3.24 -18.26 7.06
CA ASP A 104 3.10 -18.69 8.46
C ASP A 104 2.16 -17.79 9.24
N GLU A 105 2.30 -16.47 9.09
CA GLU A 105 1.43 -15.51 9.79
C GLU A 105 -0.02 -15.57 9.29
N LEU A 106 -0.25 -15.77 7.99
CA LEU A 106 -1.59 -15.94 7.44
C LEU A 106 -2.24 -17.26 7.88
N GLU A 107 -1.46 -18.35 7.97
CA GLU A 107 -1.95 -19.66 8.43
C GLU A 107 -2.27 -19.64 9.94
N ASN A 108 -1.42 -19.01 10.75
CA ASN A 108 -1.67 -18.82 12.19
C ASN A 108 -2.97 -18.04 12.46
N ARG A 109 -3.35 -17.15 11.54
CA ARG A 109 -4.60 -16.40 11.57
C ARG A 109 -5.78 -17.15 10.94
N LYS A 110 -5.57 -18.39 10.50
CA LYS A 110 -6.53 -19.25 9.80
C LYS A 110 -7.08 -18.64 8.51
N TRP A 111 -6.39 -17.67 7.92
CA TRP A 111 -6.83 -17.07 6.67
C TRP A 111 -6.41 -17.88 5.45
N ILE A 112 -5.33 -18.63 5.57
CA ILE A 112 -4.91 -19.60 4.57
C ILE A 112 -4.69 -20.98 5.22
N GLU A 113 -4.63 -22.01 4.38
CA GLU A 113 -4.24 -23.35 4.76
C GLU A 113 -3.25 -23.91 3.73
N ARG A 114 -2.35 -24.79 4.18
CA ARG A 114 -1.37 -25.45 3.31
C ARG A 114 -1.89 -26.80 2.86
N LYS A 115 -1.93 -27.03 1.54
CA LYS A 115 -2.31 -28.33 0.95
C LYS A 115 -1.22 -28.85 0.03
N GLU A 116 -1.00 -30.15 0.09
CA GLU A 116 -0.19 -30.86 -0.90
C GLU A 116 -0.94 -30.93 -2.22
N SER A 117 -0.23 -30.68 -3.32
CA SER A 117 -0.81 -30.90 -4.64
C SER A 117 -0.95 -32.39 -4.94
N HIS A 118 -2.11 -32.76 -5.47
CA HIS A 118 -2.35 -34.14 -5.93
C HIS A 118 -1.42 -34.54 -7.09
N ASN A 119 -0.97 -33.57 -7.89
CA ASN A 119 -0.08 -33.78 -9.04
C ASN A 119 1.41 -33.80 -8.68
N ASP A 120 1.80 -33.18 -7.57
CA ASP A 120 3.18 -33.21 -7.08
C ASP A 120 3.19 -33.08 -5.55
N ARG A 121 3.45 -34.20 -4.87
CA ARG A 121 3.54 -34.26 -3.40
C ARG A 121 4.73 -33.44 -2.85
N ARG A 122 5.60 -32.92 -3.72
CA ARG A 122 6.69 -32.00 -3.36
C ARG A 122 6.27 -30.53 -3.45
N CYS A 123 5.12 -30.23 -4.07
CA CYS A 123 4.61 -28.87 -4.20
C CYS A 123 3.52 -28.59 -3.15
N LEU A 124 3.86 -27.70 -2.22
CA LEU A 124 2.94 -27.18 -1.22
C LEU A 124 2.26 -25.91 -1.74
N TYR A 125 0.94 -25.89 -1.72
CA TYR A 125 0.12 -24.75 -2.12
C TYR A 125 -0.52 -24.10 -0.91
N LEU A 126 -0.58 -22.77 -0.94
CA LEU A 126 -1.30 -21.95 0.00
C LEU A 126 -2.71 -21.74 -0.55
N HIS A 127 -3.74 -22.16 0.18
CA HIS A 127 -5.15 -21.99 -0.21
C HIS A 127 -5.82 -20.96 0.67
N LEU A 128 -6.63 -20.09 0.07
CA LEU A 128 -7.48 -19.17 0.82
C LEU A 128 -8.60 -19.96 1.51
N THR A 129 -8.78 -19.72 2.81
CA THR A 129 -9.88 -20.31 3.57
C THR A 129 -11.14 -19.45 3.48
N GLU A 130 -12.26 -19.99 3.96
CA GLU A 130 -13.49 -19.20 4.12
C GLU A 130 -13.31 -18.03 5.09
N GLU A 131 -12.53 -18.19 6.17
CA GLU A 131 -12.25 -17.12 7.13
C GLU A 131 -11.47 -15.98 6.48
N GLY A 132 -10.46 -16.31 5.67
CA GLY A 132 -9.71 -15.33 4.87
C GLY A 132 -10.59 -14.58 3.87
N SER A 133 -11.45 -15.30 3.13
CA SER A 133 -12.40 -14.68 2.19
C SER A 133 -13.41 -13.77 2.91
N ASN A 134 -13.93 -14.20 4.06
CA ASN A 134 -14.86 -13.40 4.86
C ASN A 134 -14.19 -12.13 5.44
N PHE A 135 -12.91 -12.21 5.79
CA PHE A 135 -12.13 -11.04 6.18
C PHE A 135 -12.05 -10.02 5.03
N LEU A 136 -11.70 -10.46 3.82
CA LEU A 136 -11.63 -9.59 2.64
C LEU A 136 -12.99 -8.95 2.31
N LYS A 137 -14.08 -9.72 2.34
CA LYS A 137 -15.45 -9.19 2.12
C LYS A 137 -15.80 -8.08 3.11
N LYS A 138 -15.51 -8.27 4.41
CA LYS A 138 -15.71 -7.25 5.45
C LYS A 138 -14.85 -6.02 5.20
N TYR A 139 -13.63 -6.21 4.71
CA TYR A 139 -12.71 -5.13 4.39
C TYR A 139 -13.21 -4.30 3.20
N TYR A 140 -13.59 -4.93 2.09
CA TYR A 140 -14.11 -4.24 0.90
C TYR A 140 -15.36 -3.41 1.20
N ARG A 141 -16.31 -3.97 1.96
CA ARG A 141 -17.51 -3.24 2.39
C ARG A 141 -17.19 -1.94 3.13
N LYS A 142 -16.19 -1.96 4.03
CA LYS A 142 -15.78 -0.77 4.78
C LYS A 142 -15.07 0.27 3.92
N ILE A 143 -14.43 -0.15 2.83
CA ILE A 143 -13.86 0.80 1.87
C ILE A 143 -14.98 1.51 1.14
N ASP A 144 -15.96 0.76 0.61
CA ASP A 144 -17.10 1.35 -0.12
C ASP A 144 -17.85 2.37 0.75
N GLU A 145 -18.10 2.04 2.02
CA GLU A 145 -18.75 2.95 2.98
C GLU A 145 -17.96 4.24 3.24
N LYS A 146 -16.63 4.24 3.08
CA LYS A 146 -15.77 5.41 3.28
C LYS A 146 -15.45 6.20 2.01
N VAL A 147 -15.63 5.60 0.83
CA VAL A 147 -15.46 6.30 -0.45
C VAL A 147 -16.72 7.09 -0.81
N ILE A 148 -17.87 6.67 -0.30
CA ILE A 148 -19.18 7.32 -0.50
C ILE A 148 -19.44 8.43 0.55
N SER A 149 -18.62 8.53 1.61
CA SER A 149 -18.73 9.56 2.66
C SER A 149 -17.60 10.58 2.60
#